data_AF-A0A953RLE2-F1
#
_entry.id   AF-A0A953RLE2-F1
#
_cell.length_a   1.000
_cell.length_b   1.000
_cell.length_c   1.000
_cell.angle_alpha   90.00
_cell.angle_beta   90.00
_cell.angle_gamma   90.00
#
_symmetry.space_group_name_H-M   'P 1'
#
loop_
_entity.id
_entity.type
_entity.pdbx_description
1 polymer ?
#
loop_
_entity_poly.entity_id
_entity_poly.type
_entity_poly.pdbx_seq_one_letter_code
_entity_poly.pdbx_strand_id
1 'polypeptide(L)' 'EALLAGRQTVLEGAFKAHPERFVRGQPQVLRPPPTVWINPLAPDTLEVACSANSGTQLSQFR' A
#
# COMPACT_ATOMS: atom_id res chain seq x y z
N GLU A 1 5.74 -5.74 -9.94
CA GLU A 1 7.20 -5.58 -9.84
C GLU A 1 7.68 -4.14 -9.96
N ALA A 2 7.22 -3.37 -10.95
CA ALA A 2 7.63 -1.96 -11.15
C ALA A 2 7.53 -1.06 -9.91
N LEU A 3 6.49 -1.23 -9.08
CA LEU A 3 6.32 -0.44 -7.85
C LEU A 3 7.41 -0.71 -6.80
N LEU A 4 7.88 -1.95 -6.69
CA LEU A 4 8.97 -2.30 -5.78
C LEU A 4 10.32 -1.77 -6.30
N ALA A 5 10.54 -1.84 -7.61
CA ALA A 5 11.72 -1.27 -8.25
C ALA A 5 11.82 0.24 -8.01
N GLY A 6 10.71 0.98 -8.17
CA GLY A 6 10.67 2.42 -7.87
C GLY A 6 10.99 2.73 -6.41
N ARG A 7 10.45 1.95 -5.46
CA ARG A 7 10.80 2.07 -4.05
C ARG A 7 12.29 1.83 -3.80
N GLN A 8 12.89 0.86 -4.50
CA GLN A 8 14.32 0.54 -4.33
C GLN A 8 15.20 1.69 -4.82
N THR A 9 14.87 2.32 -5.95
CA THR A 9 15.59 3.49 -6.47
C THR A 9 15.58 4.65 -5.47
N VAL A 10 14.45 4.91 -4.82
CA VAL A 10 14.33 5.96 -3.80
C VAL A 10 15.21 5.67 -2.60
N LEU A 11 15.17 4.43 -2.09
CA LEU A 11 16.00 4.01 -0.96
C LEU A 11 17.50 4.11 -1.27
N GLU A 12 17.91 3.76 -2.49
CA GLU A 12 19.29 3.88 -2.92
C GLU A 12 19.74 5.34 -3.03
N GLY A 13 18.89 6.23 -3.56
CA GLY A 13 19.16 7.67 -3.58
C GLY A 13 19.33 8.25 -2.17
N ALA A 14 18.45 7.87 -1.24
CA ALA A 14 18.55 8.29 0.16
C ALA A 14 19.84 7.78 0.84
N PHE A 15 20.25 6.55 0.56
CA PHE A 15 21.49 5.98 1.07
C PHE A 15 22.73 6.70 0.54
N LYS A 16 22.76 7.03 -0.76
CA LYS A 16 23.86 7.79 -1.38
C LYS A 16 24.01 9.19 -0.79
N ALA A 17 22.89 9.85 -0.46
CA ALA A 17 22.91 11.18 0.13
C ALA A 17 23.36 11.17 1.61
N HIS A 18 22.95 10.16 2.38
CA HIS A 18 23.14 10.10 3.82
C HIS A 18 23.44 8.68 4.34
N PRO A 19 24.62 8.12 4.03
CA PRO A 19 24.99 6.77 4.46
C PRO A 19 24.97 6.62 5.99
N GLU A 20 25.30 7.68 6.74
CA GLU A 20 25.33 7.72 8.20
C GLU A 20 23.96 7.44 8.86
N ARG A 21 22.85 7.69 8.16
CA ARG A 21 21.50 7.42 8.67
C ARG A 21 21.14 5.94 8.64
N PHE A 22 21.88 5.13 7.89
CA PHE A 22 21.63 3.72 7.71
C PHE A 22 22.68 2.88 8.43
N VAL A 23 22.52 2.74 9.75
CA VAL A 23 23.43 1.99 10.64
C VAL A 23 23.68 0.53 10.23
N ARG A 24 22.84 -0.04 9.37
CA ARG A 24 22.93 -1.41 8.84
C ARG A 24 23.34 -1.47 7.37
N GLY A 25 23.87 -0.39 6.81
CA GLY A 25 24.26 -0.31 5.40
C GLY A 25 23.07 -0.11 4.47
N GLN A 26 23.20 -0.55 3.22
CA GLN A 26 22.26 -0.20 2.15
C GLN A 26 20.85 -0.77 2.40
N PRO A 27 19.80 0.08 2.40
CA PRO A 27 18.41 -0.36 2.61
C PRO A 27 17.86 -1.15 1.41
N GLN A 28 17.12 -2.22 1.70
CA GLN A 28 16.47 -3.09 0.70
C GLN A 28 14.95 -3.09 0.86
N VAL A 29 14.22 -3.06 -0.26
CA VAL A 29 12.74 -3.15 -0.25
C VAL A 29 12.30 -4.57 0.00
N LEU A 30 11.55 -4.78 1.09
CA LEU A 30 10.89 -6.05 1.37
C LEU A 30 9.56 -6.15 0.61
N ARG A 31 9.28 -7.34 0.07
CA ARG A 31 7.95 -7.61 -0.48
C ARG A 31 6.94 -7.67 0.66
N PRO A 32 5.75 -7.09 0.48
CA PRO A 32 4.67 -7.31 1.43
C PRO A 32 4.31 -8.82 1.43
N PRO A 33 3.88 -9.36 2.58
CA PRO A 33 3.33 -10.70 2.65
C PRO A 33 2.13 -10.84 1.68
N PRO A 34 1.93 -12.02 1.09
CA PRO A 34 0.88 -12.26 0.10
C PRO A 34 -0.53 -12.13 0.68
N THR A 35 -0.69 -12.28 1.99
CA THR A 35 -1.97 -12.18 2.69
C THR A 35 -1.74 -11.69 4.11
N VAL A 36 -2.53 -10.72 4.55
CA VAL A 36 -2.56 -10.20 5.93
C VAL A 36 -4.00 -9.93 6.31
N TRP A 37 -4.43 -10.42 7.46
CA TRP A 37 -5.77 -10.13 8.00
C TRP A 37 -5.62 -9.45 9.36
N ILE A 38 -6.21 -8.25 9.49
CA ILE A 38 -6.35 -7.55 10.79
C ILE A 38 -7.70 -7.93 11.44
N ASN A 39 -8.70 -8.23 10.61
CA ASN A 39 -10.00 -8.77 11.01
C ASN A 39 -10.53 -9.62 9.83
N PRO A 40 -10.61 -10.96 9.94
CA PRO A 40 -11.12 -11.79 8.86
C PRO A 40 -12.62 -11.52 8.65
N LEU A 41 -13.02 -11.30 7.40
CA LEU A 41 -14.44 -11.23 7.05
C LEU A 41 -15.02 -12.66 7.07
N ALA A 42 -16.23 -12.82 7.60
CA ALA A 42 -16.95 -14.09 7.49
C ALA A 42 -17.12 -14.45 6.00
N PRO A 43 -17.03 -15.75 5.64
CA PRO A 43 -17.05 -16.20 4.23
C PRO A 43 -18.28 -15.71 3.45
N ASP A 44 -19.40 -15.49 4.14
CA ASP A 44 -20.66 -15.06 3.55
C ASP A 44 -20.71 -13.57 3.15
N THR A 45 -19.65 -12.80 3.42
CA THR A 45 -19.61 -11.34 3.19
C THR A 45 -18.84 -10.93 1.94
N LEU A 46 -18.28 -11.89 1.18
CA LEU A 46 -17.44 -11.60 0.01
C LEU A 46 -18.24 -11.34 -1.27
N GLU A 47 -19.31 -10.54 -1.18
CA GLU A 47 -19.94 -9.97 -2.37
C GLU A 47 -19.11 -8.77 -2.85
N VAL A 48 -18.47 -8.95 -4.00
CA VAL A 48 -17.59 -7.95 -4.61
C VAL A 48 -18.42 -6.77 -5.09
N ALA A 49 -18.48 -5.71 -4.28
CA ALA A 49 -18.93 -4.40 -4.74
C ALA A 49 -17.85 -3.76 -5.61
N CYS A 50 -17.73 -4.20 -6.87
CA CYS A 50 -17.30 -3.33 -7.97
C CYS A 50 -18.44 -2.34 -8.32
N SER A 51 -19.12 -1.79 -7.31
CA SER A 51 -19.96 -0.63 -7.54
C SER A 51 -18.99 0.52 -7.66
N ALA A 52 -18.74 0.97 -8.89
CA ALA A 52 -18.17 2.28 -9.12
C ALA A 52 -18.95 3.24 -8.22
N ASN A 53 -18.26 3.87 -7.25
CA ASN A 53 -18.87 4.87 -6.38
C ASN A 53 -19.19 6.12 -7.22
N SER A 54 -20.20 6.01 -8.08
CA SER A 54 -20.89 7.12 -8.71
C SER A 54 -21.64 7.79 -7.57
N GLY A 55 -21.08 8.91 -7.09
CA GLY A 55 -21.59 9.65 -5.95
C GLY A 55 -23.10 9.77 -5.97
N THR A 56 -23.76 9.09 -5.05
CA THR A 56 -25.19 9.28 -4.82
C THR A 56 -25.34 10.55 -4.00
N GLN A 57 -25.52 11.66 -4.71
CA GLN A 57 -25.95 12.92 -4.12
C GLN A 57 -27.39 12.76 -3.64
N LEU A 58 -27.60 12.75 -2.32
CA LEU A 58 -28.93 12.89 -1.73
C LEU A 58 -28.86 13.80 -0.50
N SER A 59 -29.33 15.03 -0.66
CA SER A 59 -30.32 15.55 0.28
C SER A 59 -31.05 16.74 -0.37
N GLN A 60 -32.21 16.45 -0.96
CA GLN A 60 -33.26 17.46 -1.07
C GLN A 60 -33.96 17.44 0.30
N PHE A 61 -33.75 18.49 1.09
CA PHE A 61 -34.50 18.71 2.33
C PHE A 61 -35.94 19.09 1.97
N ARG A 62 -36.89 18.47 2.67
CA ARG A 62 -38.33 18.72 2.59
C ARG A 62 -38.71 20.03 3.27
#